data_AF-A0A329TB24-F1
#
_entry.id   AF-A0A329TB24-F1
#
_cell.length_a   1.000
_cell.length_b   1.000
_cell.length_c   1.000
_cell.angle_alpha   90.00
_cell.angle_beta   90.00
_cell.angle_gamma   90.00
#
_symmetry.space_group_name_H-M   'P 1'
#
loop_
_entity.id
_entity.type
_entity.pdbx_description
1 polymer ?
#
loop_
_entity_poly.entity_id
_entity_poly.type
_entity_poly.pdbx_seq_one_letter_code
_entity_poly.pdbx_strand_id
1 'polypeptide(L)'
;MCPQRRRQSSLRVLALVVAVAPVTFLLGRAVGFWRVRLAVGKLLALLPDEGVPDHVRVLPPPPDEYVGTLPRTPAATRRLLPECGFSESVRAYVHAYDRDGEPVHEVGSFVHRPAGLTGDWQVHVRLFPTPDGSTEVWAHWERNPYVAPLAHLRMEGYDPARGERIATDLIDDLR
;
A
#
# COMPACT_ATOMS: atom_id res chain seq x y z
N MET A 1 38.70 3.15 25.79
CA MET A 1 38.08 2.83 24.48
C MET A 1 37.83 4.14 23.73
N CYS A 2 38.33 4.29 22.52
CA CYS A 2 38.44 5.58 21.83
C CYS A 2 37.14 5.94 21.05
N PRO A 3 36.48 7.08 21.33
CA PRO A 3 35.20 7.47 20.72
C PRO A 3 35.27 7.77 19.21
N GLN A 4 36.46 7.89 18.64
CA GLN A 4 36.69 8.32 17.26
C GLN A 4 36.36 7.25 16.20
N ARG A 5 36.52 5.96 16.53
CA ARG A 5 36.18 4.83 15.62
C ARG A 5 34.68 4.66 15.39
N ARG A 6 33.85 5.01 16.38
CA ARG A 6 32.39 4.83 16.33
C ARG A 6 31.67 5.87 15.46
N ARG A 7 32.24 7.07 15.33
CA ARG A 7 31.75 8.17 14.46
C ARG A 7 32.02 7.93 12.97
N GLN A 8 33.17 7.33 12.63
CA GLN A 8 33.53 7.08 11.23
C GLN A 8 32.70 5.95 10.59
N SER A 9 32.34 4.92 11.36
CA SER A 9 31.48 3.84 10.86
C SER A 9 30.03 4.31 10.62
N SER A 10 29.49 5.13 11.51
CA SER A 10 28.14 5.69 11.38
C SER A 10 28.01 6.68 10.22
N LEU A 11 29.05 7.49 9.94
CA LEU A 11 29.09 8.37 8.76
C LEU A 11 29.16 7.61 7.43
N ARG A 12 29.89 6.49 7.37
CA ARG A 12 29.96 5.64 6.17
C ARG A 12 28.65 4.90 5.89
N VAL A 13 28.00 4.38 6.93
CA VAL A 13 26.68 3.76 6.82
C VAL A 13 25.64 4.79 6.39
N LEU A 14 25.65 6.00 6.97
CA LEU A 14 24.77 7.08 6.57
C LEU A 14 24.99 7.49 5.11
N ALA A 15 26.24 7.64 4.67
CA ALA A 15 26.57 7.96 3.29
C ALA A 15 26.12 6.85 2.31
N LEU A 16 26.25 5.58 2.69
CA LEU A 16 25.76 4.45 1.90
C LEU A 16 24.23 4.46 1.80
N VAL A 17 23.52 4.72 2.91
CA VAL A 17 22.05 4.82 2.90
C VAL A 17 21.59 5.98 2.03
N VAL A 18 22.22 7.15 2.14
CA VAL A 18 21.91 8.34 1.33
C VAL A 18 22.19 8.09 -0.16
N ALA A 19 23.20 7.30 -0.51
CA ALA A 19 23.51 6.98 -1.91
C ALA A 19 22.63 5.85 -2.48
N VAL A 20 22.29 4.84 -1.68
CA VAL A 20 21.55 3.65 -2.12
C VAL A 20 20.05 3.88 -2.14
N ALA A 21 19.48 4.59 -1.16
CA ALA A 21 18.04 4.80 -1.06
C ALA A 21 17.41 5.51 -2.28
N PRO A 22 18.02 6.56 -2.87
CA PRO A 22 17.50 7.17 -4.08
C PRO A 22 17.57 6.22 -5.27
N VAL A 23 18.64 5.45 -5.40
CA VAL A 23 18.83 4.49 -6.50
C VAL A 23 17.81 3.36 -6.41
N THR A 24 17.60 2.78 -5.23
CA THR A 24 16.58 1.74 -5.02
C THR A 24 15.17 2.30 -5.20
N PHE A 25 14.90 3.54 -4.78
CA PHE A 25 13.63 4.20 -5.03
C PHE A 25 13.38 4.41 -6.53
N LEU A 26 14.37 4.90 -7.29
CA LEU A 26 14.25 5.10 -8.73
C LEU A 26 14.10 3.78 -9.49
N LEU A 27 14.85 2.75 -9.11
CA LEU A 27 14.70 1.39 -9.66
C LEU A 27 13.32 0.82 -9.36
N GLY A 28 12.83 0.97 -8.12
CA GLY A 28 11.49 0.54 -7.73
C GLY A 28 10.41 1.27 -8.52
N ARG A 29 10.57 2.58 -8.76
CA ARG A 29 9.67 3.36 -9.62
C ARG A 29 9.73 2.92 -11.09
N ALA A 30 10.90 2.57 -11.61
CA ALA A 30 11.08 2.11 -12.99
C ALA A 30 10.46 0.71 -13.22
N VAL A 31 10.58 -0.18 -12.24
CA VAL A 31 9.96 -1.53 -12.29
C VAL A 31 8.47 -1.47 -11.93
N GLY A 32 8.05 -0.49 -11.13
CA GLY A 32 6.73 -0.37 -10.52
C GLY A 32 6.69 -1.07 -9.17
N PHE A 33 6.52 -0.32 -8.08
CA PHE A 33 6.54 -0.88 -6.72
C PHE A 33 5.46 -1.94 -6.52
N TRP A 34 4.31 -1.80 -7.19
CA TRP A 34 3.27 -2.82 -7.23
C TRP A 34 3.77 -4.20 -7.69
N ARG A 35 4.72 -4.30 -8.64
CA ARG A 35 5.27 -5.59 -9.10
C ARG A 35 6.08 -6.28 -8.01
N VAL A 36 6.87 -5.48 -7.30
CA VAL A 36 7.67 -5.95 -6.16
C VAL A 36 6.73 -6.39 -5.04
N ARG A 37 5.73 -5.58 -4.69
CA ARG A 37 4.70 -5.92 -3.68
C ARG A 37 3.95 -7.19 -4.05
N LEU A 38 3.54 -7.36 -5.31
CA LEU A 38 2.85 -8.56 -5.78
C LEU A 38 3.73 -9.81 -5.66
N ALA A 39 4.99 -9.73 -6.08
CA ALA A 39 5.92 -10.86 -5.96
C ALA A 39 6.17 -11.24 -4.49
N VAL A 40 6.37 -10.24 -3.62
CA VAL A 40 6.51 -10.46 -2.17
C VAL A 40 5.23 -11.06 -1.60
N GLY A 41 4.06 -10.54 -1.94
CA GLY A 41 2.78 -11.09 -1.50
C GLY A 41 2.57 -12.55 -1.87
N LYS A 42 2.90 -12.92 -3.12
CA LYS A 42 2.85 -14.31 -3.56
C LYS A 42 3.81 -15.21 -2.79
N LEU A 43 5.01 -14.73 -2.48
CA LEU A 43 5.98 -15.49 -1.67
C LEU A 43 5.52 -15.63 -0.21
N LEU A 44 4.99 -14.56 0.39
CA LEU A 44 4.50 -14.58 1.77
C LEU A 44 3.28 -15.50 1.93
N ALA A 45 2.42 -15.61 0.90
CA ALA A 45 1.29 -16.52 0.89
C ALA A 45 1.68 -18.02 0.84
N LEU A 46 2.95 -18.34 0.61
CA LEU A 46 3.47 -19.71 0.71
C LEU A 46 3.92 -20.08 2.13
N LEU A 47 4.02 -19.10 3.02
CA LEU A 47 4.40 -19.34 4.41
C LEU A 47 3.23 -19.99 5.17
N PRO A 48 3.51 -20.94 6.09
CA PRO A 48 2.46 -21.52 6.91
C PRO A 48 1.84 -20.43 7.81
N ASP A 49 0.53 -20.51 8.04
CA ASP A 49 -0.13 -19.53 8.90
C ASP A 49 0.39 -19.59 10.34
N GLU A 50 0.77 -20.77 10.84
CA GLU A 50 1.23 -20.94 12.22
C GLU A 50 2.60 -20.31 12.49
N GLY A 51 2.67 -19.49 13.54
CA GLY A 51 3.94 -18.92 14.03
C GLY A 51 4.48 -17.73 13.24
N VAL A 52 3.81 -17.31 12.17
CA VAL A 52 4.18 -16.15 11.35
C VAL A 52 3.57 -14.87 11.95
N PRO A 53 4.37 -13.85 12.33
CA PRO A 53 3.85 -12.61 12.86
C PRO A 53 2.91 -11.90 11.88
N ASP A 54 1.86 -11.23 12.39
CA ASP A 54 0.85 -10.58 11.55
C ASP A 54 1.42 -9.59 10.53
N HIS A 55 2.57 -8.97 10.83
CA HIS A 55 3.20 -8.01 9.94
C HIS A 55 3.87 -8.60 8.68
N VAL A 56 4.02 -9.93 8.62
CA VAL A 56 4.51 -10.67 7.44
C VAL A 56 3.44 -11.61 6.87
N ARG A 57 2.23 -11.62 7.44
CA ARG A 57 1.10 -12.36 6.90
C ARG A 57 0.44 -11.61 5.75
N VAL A 58 -0.08 -12.37 4.80
CA VAL A 58 -1.00 -11.87 3.78
C VAL A 58 -2.41 -12.03 4.32
N LEU A 59 -3.10 -10.93 4.54
CA LEU A 59 -4.42 -10.95 5.19
C LEU A 59 -5.53 -10.66 4.17
N PRO A 60 -6.72 -11.27 4.31
CA PRO A 60 -7.88 -10.81 3.57
C PRO A 60 -8.17 -9.35 3.94
N PRO A 61 -8.54 -8.50 2.98
CA PRO A 61 -9.07 -7.19 3.27
C PRO A 61 -10.41 -7.32 4.04
N PRO A 62 -10.65 -6.51 5.08
CA PRO A 62 -11.96 -6.38 5.71
C PRO A 62 -13.08 -6.16 4.67
N PRO A 63 -14.19 -6.93 4.70
CA PRO A 63 -15.24 -6.87 3.68
C PRO A 63 -15.92 -5.50 3.53
N ASP A 64 -15.97 -4.73 4.61
CA ASP A 64 -16.56 -3.39 4.67
C ASP A 64 -15.70 -2.31 4.00
N GLU A 65 -14.50 -2.67 3.53
CA GLU A 65 -13.68 -1.79 2.70
C GLU A 65 -13.97 -1.92 1.21
N TYR A 66 -14.75 -2.91 0.75
CA TYR A 66 -15.10 -3.01 -0.66
C TYR A 66 -15.95 -1.81 -1.07
N VAL A 67 -15.49 -1.04 -2.06
CA VAL A 67 -16.20 0.16 -2.56
C VAL A 67 -16.96 -0.15 -3.83
N GLY A 68 -16.32 -0.84 -4.77
CA GLY A 68 -16.89 -1.06 -6.09
C GLY A 68 -15.88 -1.57 -7.10
N THR A 69 -16.29 -1.61 -8.35
CA THR A 69 -15.51 -2.08 -9.49
C THR A 69 -15.41 -1.00 -10.56
N LEU A 70 -14.19 -0.74 -11.01
CA LEU A 70 -13.93 0.10 -12.17
C LEU A 70 -13.93 -0.74 -13.44
N PRO A 71 -14.63 -0.32 -14.51
CA PRO A 71 -14.62 -1.01 -15.81
C PRO A 71 -13.32 -0.75 -16.59
N ARG A 72 -12.17 -0.88 -15.92
CA ARG A 72 -10.82 -0.63 -16.42
C ARG A 72 -9.90 -1.73 -15.92
N THR A 73 -8.87 -2.05 -16.70
CA THR A 73 -7.84 -3.00 -16.28
C THR A 73 -7.02 -2.43 -15.12
N PRO A 74 -6.42 -3.27 -14.25
CA PRO A 74 -5.58 -2.77 -13.16
C PRO A 74 -4.43 -1.88 -13.64
N ALA A 75 -3.90 -2.15 -14.84
CA ALA A 75 -2.86 -1.33 -15.44
C ALA A 75 -3.36 0.07 -15.84
N ALA A 76 -4.59 0.18 -16.35
CA ALA A 76 -5.23 1.46 -16.63
C ALA A 76 -5.59 2.20 -15.35
N THR A 77 -6.17 1.51 -14.36
CA THR A 77 -6.51 2.08 -13.05
C THR A 77 -5.29 2.67 -12.35
N ARG A 78 -4.15 1.96 -12.33
CA ARG A 78 -2.89 2.49 -11.77
C ARG A 78 -2.37 3.76 -12.46
N ARG A 79 -2.68 3.96 -13.74
CA ARG A 79 -2.32 5.19 -14.48
C ARG A 79 -3.28 6.33 -14.20
N LEU A 80 -4.55 6.02 -13.96
CA LEU A 80 -5.61 6.99 -13.63
C LEU A 80 -5.45 7.57 -12.22
N LEU A 81 -5.16 6.73 -11.21
CA LEU A 81 -5.18 7.16 -9.81
C LEU A 81 -4.30 8.40 -9.49
N PRO A 82 -3.10 8.58 -10.08
CA PRO A 82 -2.35 9.83 -9.96
C PRO A 82 -3.08 11.09 -10.43
N GLU A 83 -3.89 10.97 -11.50
CA GLU A 83 -4.71 12.06 -12.02
C GLU A 83 -5.86 12.40 -11.04
N CYS A 84 -6.36 11.40 -10.32
CA CYS A 84 -7.31 11.55 -9.20
C CYS A 84 -6.65 12.02 -7.89
N GLY A 85 -5.37 12.40 -7.89
CA GLY A 85 -4.67 12.91 -6.72
C GLY A 85 -4.19 11.85 -5.73
N PHE A 86 -4.12 10.58 -6.13
CA PHE A 86 -3.52 9.51 -5.34
C PHE A 86 -2.03 9.35 -5.65
N SER A 87 -1.27 8.82 -4.70
CA SER A 87 0.13 8.42 -4.91
C SER A 87 0.32 6.96 -4.50
N GLU A 88 1.22 6.25 -5.17
CA GLU A 88 1.51 4.85 -4.83
C GLU A 88 2.08 4.76 -3.39
N SER A 89 1.50 3.88 -2.57
CA SER A 89 1.95 3.61 -1.21
C SER A 89 2.84 2.37 -1.17
N VAL A 90 4.09 2.56 -0.77
CA VAL A 90 5.03 1.45 -0.53
C VAL A 90 4.91 0.88 0.88
N ARG A 91 4.32 1.63 1.80
CA ARG A 91 4.17 1.28 3.22
C ARG A 91 2.72 0.91 3.49
N ALA A 92 2.39 -0.34 3.21
CA ALA A 92 1.11 -0.96 3.49
C ALA A 92 1.31 -2.48 3.67
N TYR A 93 0.46 -3.11 4.47
CA TYR A 93 0.36 -4.57 4.47
C TYR A 93 0.00 -5.10 3.09
N VAL A 94 0.30 -6.37 2.85
CA VAL A 94 -0.01 -7.02 1.58
C VAL A 94 -1.28 -7.84 1.79
N HIS A 95 -2.25 -7.67 0.89
CA HIS A 95 -3.53 -8.34 0.99
C HIS A 95 -3.74 -9.31 -0.17
N ALA A 96 -4.45 -10.38 0.14
CA ALA A 96 -5.04 -11.30 -0.82
C ALA A 96 -6.29 -11.91 -0.20
N TYR A 97 -7.26 -12.27 -1.01
CA TYR A 97 -8.43 -13.02 -0.57
C TYR A 97 -8.69 -14.20 -1.50
N ASP A 98 -9.46 -15.17 -1.01
CA ASP A 98 -9.88 -16.31 -1.80
C ASP A 98 -11.07 -15.93 -2.69
N ARG A 99 -10.94 -16.19 -3.99
CA ARG A 99 -12.06 -16.20 -4.93
C ARG A 99 -12.09 -17.55 -5.62
N ASP A 100 -13.14 -18.32 -5.36
CA ASP A 100 -13.37 -19.62 -5.97
C ASP A 100 -12.20 -20.61 -5.76
N GLY A 101 -11.56 -20.58 -4.57
CA GLY A 101 -10.43 -21.45 -4.24
C GLY A 101 -9.07 -20.97 -4.78
N GLU A 102 -9.02 -19.80 -5.41
CA GLU A 102 -7.80 -19.20 -5.94
C GLU A 102 -7.48 -17.86 -5.23
N PRO A 103 -6.22 -17.64 -4.81
CA PRO A 103 -5.84 -16.40 -4.15
C PRO A 103 -5.77 -15.22 -5.14
N VAL A 104 -6.57 -14.20 -4.89
CA VAL A 104 -6.56 -12.92 -5.60
C VAL A 104 -5.71 -11.93 -4.83
N HIS A 105 -4.52 -11.66 -5.35
CA HIS A 105 -3.58 -10.74 -4.71
C HIS A 105 -3.85 -9.28 -5.07
N GLU A 106 -3.57 -8.39 -4.11
CA GLU A 106 -3.51 -6.95 -4.34
C GLU A 106 -2.49 -6.64 -5.46
N VAL A 107 -2.90 -5.82 -6.42
CA VAL A 107 -2.09 -5.38 -7.56
C VAL A 107 -1.88 -3.86 -7.58
N GLY A 108 -2.22 -3.16 -6.50
CA GLY A 108 -2.00 -1.73 -6.35
C GLY A 108 -2.37 -1.24 -4.96
N SER A 109 -1.57 -0.33 -4.41
CA SER A 109 -1.78 0.32 -3.12
C SER A 109 -1.53 1.81 -3.30
N PHE A 110 -2.54 2.62 -3.04
CA PHE A 110 -2.56 4.04 -3.37
C PHE A 110 -3.16 4.86 -2.24
N VAL A 111 -2.66 6.07 -2.04
CA VAL A 111 -3.07 6.93 -0.93
C VAL A 111 -3.33 8.33 -1.41
N HIS A 112 -4.47 8.88 -1.02
CA HIS A 112 -4.79 10.29 -1.16
C HIS A 112 -4.66 10.98 0.20
N ARG A 113 -3.91 12.08 0.24
CA ARG A 113 -3.67 12.88 1.45
C ARG A 113 -4.16 14.31 1.24
N PRO A 114 -5.38 14.66 1.71
CA PRO A 114 -5.93 15.99 1.47
C PRO A 114 -5.05 17.13 2.00
N ALA A 115 -4.39 16.91 3.13
CA ALA A 115 -3.47 17.87 3.76
C ALA A 115 -1.99 17.63 3.39
N GLY A 116 -1.71 16.86 2.34
CA GLY A 116 -0.36 16.53 1.89
C GLY A 116 0.39 15.54 2.81
N LEU A 117 1.70 15.42 2.61
CA LEU A 117 2.53 14.38 3.24
C LEU A 117 2.55 14.42 4.77
N THR A 118 2.42 15.61 5.35
CA THR A 118 2.43 15.85 6.80
C THR A 118 1.03 15.94 7.41
N GLY A 119 -0.01 15.66 6.62
CA GLY A 119 -1.38 15.55 7.12
C GLY A 119 -1.58 14.33 8.00
N ASP A 120 -2.45 14.42 9.00
CA ASP A 120 -2.71 13.36 9.97
C ASP A 120 -3.41 12.13 9.40
N TRP A 121 -4.04 12.27 8.23
CA TRP A 121 -4.97 11.30 7.69
C TRP A 121 -4.79 11.09 6.20
N GLN A 122 -5.22 9.93 5.73
CA GLN A 122 -5.23 9.54 4.33
C GLN A 122 -6.41 8.63 4.01
N VAL A 123 -6.84 8.66 2.75
CA VAL A 123 -7.62 7.56 2.17
C VAL A 123 -6.63 6.58 1.58
N HIS A 124 -6.71 5.32 1.96
CA HIS A 124 -5.95 4.23 1.36
C HIS A 124 -6.88 3.45 0.43
N VAL A 125 -6.44 3.25 -0.81
CA VAL A 125 -7.08 2.45 -1.85
C VAL A 125 -6.21 1.25 -2.20
N ARG A 126 -6.82 0.08 -2.29
CA ARG A 126 -6.23 -1.17 -2.77
C ARG A 126 -6.95 -1.64 -4.03
N LEU A 127 -6.19 -2.22 -4.94
CA LEU A 127 -6.69 -2.69 -6.24
C LEU A 127 -6.57 -4.20 -6.33
N PHE A 128 -7.64 -4.87 -6.76
CA PHE A 128 -7.64 -6.31 -7.04
C PHE A 128 -8.15 -6.58 -8.46
N PRO A 129 -7.56 -7.54 -9.18
CA PRO A 129 -8.05 -7.92 -10.51
C PRO A 129 -9.34 -8.74 -10.39
N THR A 130 -10.21 -8.62 -11.38
CA THR A 130 -11.37 -9.49 -11.58
C THR A 130 -11.15 -10.43 -12.78
N PRO A 131 -11.93 -11.52 -12.90
CA PRO A 131 -11.83 -12.44 -14.04
C PRO A 131 -12.18 -11.80 -15.40
N ASP A 132 -13.09 -10.82 -15.42
CA ASP A 132 -13.48 -10.09 -16.64
C ASP A 132 -12.48 -8.99 -17.05
N GLY A 133 -11.39 -8.82 -16.29
CA GLY A 133 -10.33 -7.85 -16.55
C GLY A 133 -10.62 -6.44 -16.04
N SER A 134 -11.72 -6.23 -15.32
CA SER A 134 -12.00 -5.02 -14.56
C SER A 134 -11.15 -4.94 -13.27
N THR A 135 -11.35 -3.90 -12.44
CA THR A 135 -10.58 -3.69 -11.21
C THR A 135 -11.51 -3.43 -10.04
N GLU A 136 -11.46 -4.28 -9.02
CA GLU A 136 -12.07 -3.98 -7.74
C GLU A 136 -11.25 -2.95 -6.99
N VAL A 137 -11.96 -2.02 -6.35
CA VAL A 137 -11.40 -0.96 -5.51
C VAL A 137 -11.90 -1.16 -4.09
N TRP A 138 -10.95 -1.23 -3.18
CA TRP A 138 -11.19 -1.34 -1.75
C TRP A 138 -10.59 -0.12 -1.08
N ALA A 139 -11.30 0.53 -0.16
CA ALA A 139 -10.82 1.76 0.45
C ALA A 139 -11.22 1.94 1.91
N HIS A 140 -10.37 2.67 2.63
CA HIS A 140 -10.64 3.08 4.00
C HIS A 140 -9.96 4.41 4.34
N TRP A 141 -10.53 5.11 5.31
CA TRP A 141 -9.91 6.28 5.94
C TRP A 141 -9.07 5.85 7.13
N GLU A 142 -7.82 6.31 7.20
CA GLU A 142 -6.90 5.96 8.27
C GLU A 142 -5.92 7.08 8.62
N ARG A 143 -5.26 6.91 9.78
CA ARG A 143 -4.12 7.73 10.17
C ARG A 143 -2.98 7.57 9.19
N ASN A 144 -2.37 8.69 8.80
CA ASN A 144 -1.18 8.69 7.96
C ASN A 144 0.00 8.08 8.74
N PRO A 145 0.56 6.94 8.30
CA PRO A 145 1.62 6.26 9.03
C PRO A 145 2.94 7.06 9.06
N TYR A 146 3.11 8.09 8.23
CA TYR A 146 4.26 8.99 8.27
C TYR A 146 4.20 10.01 9.41
N VAL A 147 3.00 10.33 9.90
CA VAL A 147 2.79 11.34 10.95
C VAL A 147 2.41 10.68 12.28
N ALA A 148 1.51 9.70 12.24
CA ALA A 148 0.96 9.04 13.42
C ALA A 148 1.10 7.50 13.32
N PRO A 149 2.33 6.94 13.27
CA PRO A 149 2.54 5.51 13.03
C PRO A 149 1.91 4.60 14.09
N LEU A 150 1.94 4.99 15.37
CA LEU A 150 1.34 4.19 16.44
C LEU A 150 -0.19 4.22 16.40
N ALA A 151 -0.78 5.39 16.12
CA ALA A 151 -2.23 5.52 15.97
C ALA A 151 -2.74 4.77 14.75
N HIS A 152 -1.97 4.75 13.65
CA HIS A 152 -2.23 3.94 12.47
C HIS A 152 -2.23 2.44 12.79
N LEU A 153 -1.21 1.93 13.50
CA LEU A 153 -1.16 0.52 13.91
C LEU A 153 -2.29 0.13 14.87
N ARG A 154 -2.80 1.08 15.66
CA ARG A 154 -3.94 0.89 16.56
C ARG A 154 -5.29 1.10 15.88
N MET A 155 -5.30 1.42 14.58
CA MET A 155 -6.53 1.72 13.82
C MET A 155 -7.37 2.85 14.44
N GLU A 156 -6.73 3.85 15.07
CA GLU A 156 -7.44 4.95 15.73
C GLU A 156 -8.19 5.83 14.71
N GLY A 157 -9.52 5.79 14.76
CA GLY A 157 -10.40 6.53 13.84
C GLY A 157 -10.40 5.97 12.40
N TYR A 158 -10.07 4.69 12.27
CA TYR A 158 -10.23 3.91 11.05
C TYR A 158 -11.70 3.87 10.63
N ASP A 159 -12.01 4.22 9.39
CA ASP A 159 -13.39 4.41 8.90
C ASP A 159 -13.51 4.03 7.41
N PRO A 160 -13.95 2.78 7.10
CA PRO A 160 -14.17 2.32 5.73
C PRO A 160 -15.21 3.15 4.98
N ALA A 161 -16.36 3.46 5.60
CA ALA A 161 -17.43 4.21 4.96
C ALA A 161 -16.99 5.63 4.56
N ARG A 162 -16.12 6.29 5.35
CA ARG A 162 -15.50 7.55 4.94
C ARG A 162 -14.51 7.38 3.80
N GLY A 163 -13.73 6.30 3.83
CA GLY A 163 -12.84 5.94 2.73
C GLY A 163 -13.59 5.77 1.42
N GLU A 164 -14.69 5.01 1.45
CA GLU A 164 -15.62 4.78 0.35
C GLU A 164 -16.12 6.10 -0.25
N ARG A 165 -16.72 6.99 0.58
CA ARG A 165 -17.23 8.28 0.12
C ARG A 165 -16.17 9.09 -0.62
N ILE A 166 -14.97 9.23 -0.04
CA ILE A 166 -13.91 10.02 -0.65
C ILE A 166 -13.36 9.34 -1.91
N ALA A 167 -13.25 8.00 -1.92
CA ALA A 167 -12.81 7.26 -3.09
C ALA A 167 -13.79 7.44 -4.27
N THR A 168 -15.09 7.32 -4.01
CA THR A 168 -16.15 7.54 -5.01
C THR A 168 -16.19 8.98 -5.49
N ASP A 169 -15.96 9.96 -4.60
CA ASP A 169 -15.90 11.38 -4.98
C ASP A 169 -14.69 11.73 -5.86
N LEU A 170 -13.57 11.00 -5.73
CA LEU A 170 -12.31 11.29 -6.44
C LEU A 170 -12.09 10.43 -7.69
N ILE A 171 -12.71 9.25 -7.76
CA ILE A 171 -12.46 8.26 -8.81
C ILE A 171 -13.71 8.10 -9.67
N ASP A 172 -13.69 8.72 -10.84
CA ASP A 172 -14.78 8.62 -11.81
C ASP A 172 -15.05 7.16 -12.23
N ASP A 173 -16.34 6.85 -12.38
CA ASP A 173 -16.89 5.55 -12.79
C ASP A 173 -16.75 4.41 -11.76
N LEU A 174 -16.36 4.71 -10.52
CA LEU A 174 -16.36 3.73 -9.43
C LEU A 174 -17.80 3.43 -8.99
N ARG A 175 -18.24 2.17 -9.14
CA ARG A 175 -19.62 1.72 -8.85
C ARG A 175 -19.67 0.31 -8.29
#